data_AF-A0A6V7NJE8-F1
#
_entry.id   AF-A0A6V7NJE8-F1
#
_cell.length_a   1.000
_cell.length_b   1.000
_cell.length_c   1.000
_cell.angle_alpha   90.00
_cell.angle_beta   90.00
_cell.angle_gamma   90.00
#
_symmetry.space_group_name_H-M   'P 1'
#
loop_
_entity.id
_entity.type
_entity.pdbx_description
1 polymer ?
#
loop_
_entity_poly.entity_id
_entity_poly.type
_entity_poly.pdbx_seq_one_letter_code
_entity_poly.pdbx_strand_id
1 'polypeptide(L)'
;MAMAGKFICSITGIDWMGGFHPSLTAIVEGLGYAAPPIMALLFILDDEVVKYSPHARAIRDVEDEELRSFFYGMSPWQFVLIITASSIGEELFYRAAVQGSLADMFLRSAELVKDAHGIASLSGVLPFFVPFAQAFAAVITAALTGSLYYVATAPKDPTYVVTAVSSHSRSSRNDLKKLFAAWYERRQMKKIYSPLLEGLLALYLGFEWIQTDNILSPMITHGIYSAVVLGHGLWKIHDHRRRLRNRIQQLRAEARN
;
A
#
# COMPACT_ATOMS: atom_id res chain seq x y z
N MET A 1 -15.55 0.58 1.10
CA MET A 1 -14.87 1.89 1.10
C MET A 1 -15.62 2.92 0.28
N ALA A 2 -15.87 2.71 -1.02
CA ALA A 2 -16.66 3.64 -1.87
C ALA A 2 -17.98 4.13 -1.23
N MET A 3 -18.80 3.22 -0.68
CA MET A 3 -20.07 3.60 -0.02
C MET A 3 -19.86 4.47 1.22
N ALA A 4 -18.83 4.20 2.01
CA ALA A 4 -18.49 5.02 3.18
C ALA A 4 -17.94 6.38 2.73
N GLY A 5 -17.16 6.43 1.65
CA GLY A 5 -16.69 7.67 1.05
C GLY A 5 -17.84 8.53 0.58
N LYS A 6 -18.80 7.96 -0.16
CA LYS A 6 -20.02 8.65 -0.58
C LYS A 6 -20.81 9.21 0.61
N PHE A 7 -20.91 8.47 1.71
CA PHE A 7 -21.56 8.95 2.92
C PHE A 7 -20.83 10.15 3.53
N ILE A 8 -19.50 10.10 3.64
CA ILE A 8 -18.68 11.22 4.11
C ILE A 8 -18.87 12.45 3.21
N CYS A 9 -18.74 12.29 1.89
CA CYS A 9 -18.96 13.36 0.91
C CYS A 9 -20.37 13.97 1.03
N SER A 10 -21.40 13.16 1.31
CA SER A 10 -22.76 13.66 1.50
C SER A 10 -22.94 14.52 2.75
N ILE A 11 -22.16 14.25 3.81
CA ILE A 11 -22.17 15.05 5.05
C ILE A 11 -21.36 16.34 4.87
N THR A 12 -20.21 16.26 4.18
CA THR A 12 -19.31 17.40 3.99
C THR A 12 -19.74 18.33 2.85
N GLY A 13 -20.63 17.85 1.97
CA GLY A 13 -21.14 18.60 0.83
C GLY A 13 -20.15 18.69 -0.32
N ILE A 14 -19.25 17.71 -0.43
CA ILE A 14 -18.15 17.68 -1.42
C ILE A 14 -18.49 16.69 -2.53
N ASP A 15 -17.95 16.92 -3.72
CA ASP A 15 -18.13 16.00 -4.85
C ASP A 15 -17.60 14.60 -4.52
N TRP A 16 -18.51 13.62 -4.50
CA TRP A 16 -18.20 12.22 -4.27
C TRP A 16 -17.53 11.54 -5.47
N MET A 17 -17.61 12.16 -6.66
CA MET A 17 -16.93 11.70 -7.86
C MET A 17 -15.48 12.22 -7.94
N GLY A 18 -15.05 13.11 -7.05
CA GLY A 18 -13.66 13.61 -7.01
C GLY A 18 -13.19 14.24 -8.32
N GLY A 19 -14.09 14.91 -9.04
CA GLY A 19 -13.78 15.52 -10.34
C GLY A 19 -13.68 14.50 -11.48
N PHE A 20 -14.26 13.30 -11.35
CA PHE A 20 -14.22 12.28 -12.40
C PHE A 20 -14.71 12.79 -13.74
N HIS A 21 -13.82 12.80 -14.73
CA HIS A 21 -14.15 13.06 -16.11
C HIS A 21 -13.39 12.07 -17.02
N PRO A 22 -14.09 11.26 -17.83
CA PRO A 22 -13.42 10.32 -18.72
C PRO A 22 -12.75 11.10 -19.86
N SER A 23 -11.42 11.19 -19.83
CA SER A 23 -10.62 11.86 -20.85
C SER A 23 -9.41 11.02 -21.21
N LEU A 24 -8.97 11.12 -22.48
CA LEU A 24 -7.73 10.47 -22.92
C LEU A 24 -6.51 11.05 -22.20
N THR A 25 -6.54 12.33 -21.83
CA THR A 25 -5.48 12.99 -21.07
C THR A 25 -5.32 12.35 -19.69
N ALA A 26 -6.40 12.13 -18.96
CA ALA A 26 -6.35 11.49 -17.63
C ALA A 26 -5.85 10.04 -17.69
N ILE A 27 -6.14 9.33 -18.78
CA ILE A 27 -5.59 7.98 -19.00
C ILE A 27 -4.08 8.03 -19.23
N VAL A 28 -3.62 8.94 -20.09
CA VAL A 28 -2.19 9.10 -20.40
C VAL A 28 -1.43 9.60 -19.17
N GLU A 29 -1.99 10.52 -18.42
CA GLU A 29 -1.46 11.01 -17.15
C GLU A 29 -1.34 9.86 -16.15
N GLY A 30 -2.41 9.09 -15.91
CA GLY A 30 -2.37 7.94 -14.99
C GLY A 30 -1.35 6.88 -15.41
N LEU A 31 -1.21 6.61 -16.70
CA LEU A 31 -0.14 5.74 -17.20
C LEU A 31 1.26 6.32 -16.95
N GLY A 32 1.42 7.64 -17.10
CA GLY A 32 2.66 8.36 -16.81
C GLY A 32 3.03 8.33 -15.33
N TYR A 33 2.07 8.61 -14.45
CA TYR A 33 2.26 8.57 -12.99
C TYR A 33 2.40 7.13 -12.45
N ALA A 34 1.92 6.11 -13.17
CA ALA A 34 2.20 4.72 -12.81
C ALA A 34 3.68 4.35 -12.95
N ALA A 35 4.41 4.97 -13.89
CA ALA A 35 5.78 4.54 -14.20
C ALA A 35 6.77 4.73 -13.03
N PRO A 36 6.88 5.89 -12.35
CA PRO A 36 7.80 6.07 -11.22
C PRO A 36 7.62 5.06 -10.07
N PRO A 37 6.43 4.84 -9.50
CA PRO A 37 6.26 3.90 -8.40
C PRO A 37 6.51 2.46 -8.84
N ILE A 38 6.15 2.08 -10.07
CA ILE A 38 6.44 0.75 -10.62
C ILE A 38 7.94 0.53 -10.81
N MET A 39 8.66 1.50 -11.38
CA MET A 39 10.10 1.38 -11.56
C MET A 39 10.83 1.31 -10.22
N ALA A 40 10.44 2.15 -9.25
CA ALA A 40 11.01 2.12 -7.91
C ALA A 40 10.77 0.76 -7.24
N LEU A 41 9.54 0.23 -7.35
CA LEU A 41 9.19 -1.07 -6.83
C LEU A 41 10.01 -2.19 -7.48
N LEU A 42 10.02 -2.28 -8.81
CA LEU A 42 10.75 -3.33 -9.53
C LEU A 42 12.25 -3.30 -9.21
N PHE A 43 12.82 -2.11 -9.03
CA PHE A 43 14.20 -1.95 -8.60
C PHE A 43 14.43 -2.45 -7.16
N ILE A 44 13.53 -2.14 -6.22
CA ILE A 44 13.61 -2.62 -4.83
C ILE A 44 13.46 -4.14 -4.77
N LEU A 45 12.61 -4.73 -5.62
CA LEU A 45 12.34 -6.16 -5.64
C LEU A 45 13.40 -7.00 -6.37
N ASP A 46 14.33 -6.37 -7.07
CA ASP A 46 15.41 -7.04 -7.80
C ASP A 46 16.22 -7.96 -6.86
N ASP A 47 16.46 -9.19 -7.31
CA ASP A 47 17.20 -10.18 -6.54
C ASP A 47 18.61 -9.71 -6.15
N GLU A 48 19.27 -8.89 -6.97
CA GLU A 48 20.56 -8.32 -6.62
C GLU A 48 20.43 -7.31 -5.49
N VAL A 49 19.46 -6.40 -5.55
CA VAL A 49 19.24 -5.38 -4.51
C VAL A 49 18.83 -6.03 -3.19
N VAL A 50 17.97 -7.06 -3.24
CA VAL A 50 17.49 -7.77 -2.04
C VAL A 50 18.58 -8.62 -1.36
N LYS A 51 19.60 -9.06 -2.10
CA LYS A 51 20.77 -9.74 -1.48
C LYS A 51 21.54 -8.79 -0.56
N TYR A 52 21.72 -7.54 -0.98
CA TYR A 52 22.54 -6.56 -0.28
C TYR A 52 21.77 -5.68 0.72
N SER A 53 20.48 -5.44 0.48
CA SER A 53 19.67 -4.56 1.33
C SER A 53 18.67 -5.35 2.20
N PRO A 54 18.80 -5.34 3.54
CA PRO A 54 17.82 -5.95 4.43
C PRO A 54 16.45 -5.24 4.36
N HIS A 55 16.43 -3.95 4.00
CA HIS A 55 15.21 -3.16 3.85
C HIS A 55 14.42 -3.57 2.61
N ALA A 56 15.12 -3.75 1.47
CA ALA A 56 14.51 -4.26 0.25
C ALA A 56 13.96 -5.69 0.44
N ARG A 57 14.68 -6.51 1.21
CA ARG A 57 14.21 -7.84 1.61
C ARG A 57 12.92 -7.77 2.42
N ALA A 58 12.84 -6.86 3.39
CA ALA A 58 11.65 -6.70 4.19
C ALA A 58 10.43 -6.29 3.34
N ILE A 59 10.59 -5.36 2.40
CA ILE A 59 9.54 -4.95 1.47
C ILE A 59 9.08 -6.14 0.62
N ARG A 60 10.02 -6.88 0.02
CA ARG A 60 9.70 -8.07 -0.77
C ARG A 60 9.00 -9.15 0.06
N ASP A 61 9.43 -9.37 1.30
CA ASP A 61 8.84 -10.38 2.18
C ASP A 61 7.40 -9.99 2.60
N VAL A 62 7.13 -8.69 2.78
CA VAL A 62 5.77 -8.18 3.01
C VAL A 62 4.87 -8.54 1.84
N GLU A 63 5.30 -8.19 0.63
CA GLU A 63 4.55 -8.44 -0.59
C GLU A 63 4.34 -9.94 -0.83
N ASP A 64 5.41 -10.73 -0.76
CA ASP A 64 5.35 -12.17 -1.01
C ASP A 64 4.48 -12.91 0.05
N GLU A 65 4.41 -12.46 1.30
CA GLU A 65 3.62 -13.13 2.36
C GLU A 65 2.15 -12.69 2.41
N GLU A 66 1.87 -11.38 2.38
CA GLU A 66 0.49 -10.88 2.51
C GLU A 66 -0.33 -11.26 1.27
N LEU A 67 0.27 -11.06 0.09
CA LEU A 67 -0.40 -11.21 -1.19
C LEU A 67 -0.56 -12.70 -1.56
N ARG A 68 0.38 -13.56 -1.15
CA ARG A 68 0.30 -15.01 -1.37
C ARG A 68 -0.92 -15.63 -0.72
N SER A 69 -1.32 -15.17 0.46
CA SER A 69 -2.45 -15.74 1.19
C SER A 69 -3.80 -15.36 0.56
N PHE A 70 -3.89 -14.14 0.00
CA PHE A 70 -5.13 -13.57 -0.50
C PHE A 70 -5.49 -14.05 -1.91
N PHE A 71 -4.48 -14.23 -2.79
CA PHE A 71 -4.70 -14.58 -4.20
C PHE A 71 -4.50 -16.07 -4.50
N TYR A 72 -4.28 -16.90 -3.47
CA TYR A 72 -4.11 -18.33 -3.64
C TYR A 72 -5.36 -18.99 -4.23
N GLY A 73 -5.26 -19.46 -5.49
CA GLY A 73 -6.34 -20.19 -6.16
C GLY A 73 -7.32 -19.32 -6.97
N MET A 74 -7.03 -18.03 -7.11
CA MET A 74 -7.86 -17.10 -7.87
C MET A 74 -7.60 -17.19 -9.38
N SER A 75 -8.66 -17.06 -10.19
CA SER A 75 -8.53 -16.95 -11.66
C SER A 75 -8.02 -15.57 -12.10
N PRO A 76 -7.40 -15.43 -13.28
CA PRO A 76 -6.95 -14.14 -13.80
C PRO A 76 -8.07 -13.08 -13.90
N TRP A 77 -9.30 -13.50 -14.20
CA TRP A 77 -10.44 -12.58 -14.28
C TRP A 77 -10.88 -12.09 -12.90
N GLN A 78 -10.95 -12.97 -11.91
CA GLN A 78 -11.22 -12.57 -10.53
C GLN A 78 -10.16 -11.62 -10.00
N PHE A 79 -8.90 -11.85 -10.34
CA PHE A 79 -7.78 -10.99 -10.00
C PHE A 79 -7.96 -9.57 -10.56
N VAL A 80 -8.22 -9.44 -11.86
CA VAL A 80 -8.48 -8.14 -12.50
C VAL A 80 -9.66 -7.43 -11.85
N LEU A 81 -10.78 -8.13 -11.63
CA LEU A 81 -11.98 -7.55 -11.03
C LEU A 81 -11.73 -7.02 -9.60
N ILE A 82 -10.99 -7.77 -8.78
CA ILE A 82 -10.70 -7.35 -7.40
C ILE A 82 -9.78 -6.14 -7.39
N ILE A 83 -8.73 -6.11 -8.21
CA ILE A 83 -7.82 -4.96 -8.27
C ILE A 83 -8.54 -3.72 -8.75
N THR A 84 -9.35 -3.84 -9.80
CA THR A 84 -10.15 -2.71 -10.29
C THR A 84 -11.12 -2.21 -9.22
N ALA A 85 -11.81 -3.12 -8.53
CA ALA A 85 -12.76 -2.73 -7.47
C ALA A 85 -12.07 -2.13 -6.23
N SER A 86 -10.93 -2.67 -5.81
CA SER A 86 -10.13 -2.15 -4.69
C SER A 86 -9.58 -0.77 -5.03
N SER A 87 -8.96 -0.61 -6.20
CA SER A 87 -8.42 0.68 -6.64
C SER A 87 -9.50 1.77 -6.70
N ILE A 88 -10.62 1.54 -7.39
CA ILE A 88 -11.73 2.50 -7.44
C ILE A 88 -12.26 2.80 -6.03
N GLY A 89 -12.44 1.76 -5.22
CA GLY A 89 -13.02 1.89 -3.88
C GLY A 89 -12.14 2.66 -2.90
N GLU A 90 -10.83 2.48 -2.99
CA GLU A 90 -9.83 3.15 -2.14
C GLU A 90 -9.53 4.57 -2.63
N GLU A 91 -9.48 4.81 -3.93
CA GLU A 91 -9.33 6.17 -4.47
C GLU A 91 -10.52 7.04 -4.08
N LEU A 92 -11.75 6.57 -4.28
CA LEU A 92 -12.95 7.32 -3.89
C LEU A 92 -13.01 7.60 -2.39
N PHE A 93 -12.52 6.68 -1.56
CA PHE A 93 -12.53 6.85 -0.11
C PHE A 93 -11.43 7.80 0.36
N TYR A 94 -10.17 7.50 0.06
CA TYR A 94 -9.07 8.29 0.61
C TYR A 94 -8.93 9.65 -0.08
N ARG A 95 -9.16 9.75 -1.39
CA ARG A 95 -8.85 10.97 -2.14
C ARG A 95 -10.10 11.85 -2.18
N ALA A 96 -11.17 11.37 -2.84
CA ALA A 96 -12.40 12.16 -2.95
C ALA A 96 -13.02 12.45 -1.58
N ALA A 97 -13.18 11.45 -0.71
CA ALA A 97 -13.83 11.66 0.58
C ALA A 97 -12.90 12.22 1.67
N VAL A 98 -11.79 11.56 1.99
CA VAL A 98 -10.93 11.99 3.12
C VAL A 98 -10.09 13.23 2.77
N GLN A 99 -9.26 13.16 1.72
CA GLN A 99 -8.42 14.28 1.30
C GLN A 99 -9.26 15.47 0.83
N GLY A 100 -10.33 15.25 0.06
CA GLY A 100 -11.27 16.29 -0.35
C GLY A 100 -11.90 17.00 0.85
N SER A 101 -12.39 16.26 1.84
CA SER A 101 -12.97 16.83 3.07
C SER A 101 -11.97 17.59 3.92
N LEU A 102 -10.74 17.10 4.05
CA LEU A 102 -9.68 17.81 4.76
C LEU A 102 -9.31 19.12 4.04
N ALA A 103 -9.19 19.08 2.71
CA ALA A 103 -8.88 20.26 1.91
C ALA A 103 -9.98 21.33 2.01
N ASP A 104 -11.25 20.96 1.88
CA ASP A 104 -12.39 21.88 2.02
C ASP A 104 -12.47 22.45 3.45
N MET A 105 -12.25 21.63 4.49
CA MET A 105 -12.19 22.10 5.87
C MET A 105 -11.09 23.15 6.07
N PHE A 106 -9.89 22.92 5.53
CA PHE A 106 -8.80 23.89 5.63
C PHE A 106 -9.11 25.19 4.86
N LEU A 107 -9.72 25.11 3.68
CA LEU A 107 -10.11 26.28 2.90
C LEU A 107 -11.22 27.09 3.58
N ARG A 108 -12.29 26.44 4.09
CA ARG A 108 -13.36 27.11 4.84
C ARG A 108 -12.86 27.73 6.14
N SER A 109 -11.91 27.07 6.84
CA SER A 109 -11.30 27.63 8.03
C SER A 109 -10.51 28.92 7.72
N ALA A 110 -9.93 29.03 6.53
CA ALA A 110 -9.24 30.22 6.07
C ALA A 110 -10.19 31.38 5.72
N GLU A 111 -11.37 31.08 5.18
CA GLU A 111 -12.40 32.10 4.94
C GLU A 111 -12.94 32.70 6.23
N LEU A 112 -13.09 31.88 7.28
CA LEU A 112 -13.51 32.33 8.60
C LEU A 112 -12.50 33.33 9.22
N VAL A 113 -11.21 33.22 8.88
CA VAL A 113 -10.14 34.13 9.33
C VAL A 113 -10.25 35.53 8.69
N LYS A 114 -11.03 35.70 7.60
CA LYS A 114 -11.22 37.03 6.99
C LYS A 114 -12.14 37.95 7.80
N ASP A 115 -12.95 37.40 8.71
CA ASP A 115 -13.80 38.17 9.62
C ASP A 115 -13.04 38.56 10.90
N ALA A 116 -13.25 39.79 11.38
CA ALA A 116 -12.60 40.31 12.59
C ALA A 116 -12.84 39.46 13.85
N HIS A 117 -13.96 38.72 13.90
CA HIS A 117 -14.26 37.74 14.95
C HIS A 117 -13.52 36.40 14.79
N GLY A 118 -13.18 35.98 13.57
CA GLY A 118 -12.39 34.78 13.29
C GLY A 118 -10.89 34.98 13.45
N ILE A 119 -10.39 36.21 13.22
CA ILE A 119 -9.02 36.59 13.57
C ILE A 119 -8.76 36.40 15.07
N ALA A 120 -9.74 36.67 15.94
CA ALA A 120 -9.58 36.51 17.39
C ALA A 120 -9.61 35.03 17.87
N SER A 121 -10.22 34.11 17.12
CA SER A 121 -10.36 32.69 17.53
C SER A 121 -9.35 31.74 16.88
N LEU A 122 -8.76 32.08 15.72
CA LEU A 122 -7.86 31.20 14.96
C LEU A 122 -6.45 31.75 14.71
N SER A 123 -6.13 32.97 15.14
CA SER A 123 -4.83 33.65 14.88
C SER A 123 -3.59 32.95 15.43
N GLY A 124 -3.74 31.88 16.23
CA GLY A 124 -2.60 31.14 16.77
C GLY A 124 -2.04 30.01 15.89
N VAL A 125 -2.82 29.42 14.96
CA VAL A 125 -2.46 28.09 14.42
C VAL A 125 -2.57 27.93 12.89
N LEU A 126 -3.49 28.61 12.20
CA LEU A 126 -3.92 28.18 10.84
C LEU A 126 -3.68 29.10 9.62
N PRO A 127 -3.30 30.40 9.70
CA PRO A 127 -3.23 31.24 8.50
C PRO A 127 -2.04 30.95 7.57
N PHE A 128 -1.05 30.13 7.99
CA PHE A 128 0.10 29.76 7.15
C PHE A 128 -0.19 28.66 6.12
N PHE A 129 -1.29 27.92 6.26
CA PHE A 129 -1.50 26.67 5.53
C PHE A 129 -2.43 26.78 4.32
N VAL A 130 -3.08 27.92 4.11
CA VAL A 130 -4.05 28.12 3.02
C VAL A 130 -3.51 27.80 1.62
N PRO A 131 -2.32 28.30 1.20
CA PRO A 131 -1.76 27.94 -0.11
C PRO A 131 -1.29 26.48 -0.21
N PHE A 132 -1.22 25.77 0.92
CA PHE A 132 -0.79 24.38 1.02
C PHE A 132 -1.92 23.44 1.48
N ALA A 133 -3.17 23.91 1.56
CA ALA A 133 -4.28 23.17 2.18
C ALA A 133 -4.46 21.78 1.56
N GLN A 134 -4.36 21.70 0.23
CA GLN A 134 -4.39 20.44 -0.51
C GLN A 134 -3.19 19.54 -0.21
N ALA A 135 -1.97 20.10 -0.11
CA ALA A 135 -0.77 19.35 0.24
C ALA A 135 -0.83 18.82 1.68
N PHE A 136 -1.32 19.61 2.64
CA PHE A 136 -1.56 19.15 4.01
C PHE A 136 -2.64 18.07 4.07
N ALA A 137 -3.72 18.22 3.32
CA ALA A 137 -4.74 17.19 3.21
C ALA A 137 -4.17 15.88 2.65
N ALA A 138 -3.32 15.94 1.63
CA ALA A 138 -2.63 14.77 1.08
C ALA A 138 -1.70 14.11 2.12
N VAL A 139 -0.91 14.90 2.86
CA VAL A 139 -0.01 14.39 3.92
C VAL A 139 -0.79 13.74 5.06
N ILE A 140 -1.86 14.37 5.54
CA ILE A 140 -2.69 13.81 6.61
C ILE A 140 -3.39 12.53 6.12
N THR A 141 -3.90 12.53 4.89
CA THR A 141 -4.53 11.35 4.28
C THR A 141 -3.53 10.20 4.13
N ALA A 142 -2.30 10.49 3.70
CA ALA A 142 -1.23 9.51 3.59
C ALA A 142 -0.85 8.93 4.97
N ALA A 143 -0.72 9.78 5.99
CA ALA A 143 -0.45 9.36 7.36
C ALA A 143 -1.58 8.50 7.95
N LEU A 144 -2.84 8.86 7.69
CA LEU A 144 -4.01 8.06 8.07
C LEU A 144 -4.03 6.71 7.35
N THR A 145 -3.73 6.69 6.04
CA THR A 145 -3.66 5.46 5.24
C THR A 145 -2.59 4.53 5.79
N GLY A 146 -1.36 5.02 5.97
CA GLY A 146 -0.28 4.24 6.58
C GLY A 146 -0.64 3.76 7.99
N SER A 147 -1.29 4.59 8.82
CA SER A 147 -1.71 4.18 10.17
C SER A 147 -2.78 3.07 10.14
N LEU A 148 -3.75 3.15 9.24
CA LEU A 148 -4.78 2.12 9.05
C LEU A 148 -4.18 0.81 8.59
N TYR A 149 -3.24 0.86 7.64
CA TYR A 149 -2.51 -0.32 7.20
C TYR A 149 -1.66 -0.91 8.32
N TYR A 150 -1.00 -0.09 9.14
CA TYR A 150 -0.32 -0.58 10.34
C TYR A 150 -1.27 -1.35 11.25
N VAL A 151 -2.48 -0.87 11.49
CA VAL A 151 -3.46 -1.60 12.32
C VAL A 151 -3.94 -2.89 11.64
N ALA A 152 -4.10 -2.88 10.32
CA ALA A 152 -4.63 -4.00 9.55
C ALA A 152 -3.60 -5.12 9.32
N THR A 153 -2.35 -4.76 9.01
CA THR A 153 -1.29 -5.69 8.59
C THR A 153 -0.28 -5.98 9.70
N ALA A 154 -0.27 -5.20 10.82
CA ALA A 154 0.64 -5.45 11.93
C ALA A 154 0.52 -6.89 12.43
N PRO A 155 1.62 -7.66 12.40
CA PRO A 155 1.60 -9.02 12.88
C PRO A 155 1.21 -9.08 14.38
N LYS A 156 0.12 -9.78 14.72
CA LYS A 156 -0.31 -10.00 16.14
C LYS A 156 0.64 -10.92 16.89
N ASP A 157 1.12 -10.50 18.05
CA ASP A 157 2.14 -11.24 18.80
C ASP A 157 1.69 -12.68 19.09
N PRO A 158 2.51 -13.69 18.72
CA PRO A 158 2.13 -15.08 18.94
C PRO A 158 2.19 -15.42 20.41
N THR A 159 1.14 -16.10 20.90
CA THR A 159 1.07 -16.55 22.31
C THR A 159 2.11 -17.62 22.62
N TYR A 160 2.45 -18.46 21.63
CA TYR A 160 3.46 -19.50 21.77
C TYR A 160 4.25 -19.64 20.46
N VAL A 161 5.57 -19.82 20.56
CA VAL A 161 6.45 -20.14 19.44
C VAL A 161 6.97 -21.56 19.66
N VAL A 162 6.49 -22.51 18.85
CA VAL A 162 6.91 -23.91 18.94
C VAL A 162 7.99 -24.17 17.91
N THR A 163 9.15 -24.64 18.36
CA THR A 163 10.25 -25.04 17.49
C THR A 163 10.51 -26.54 17.69
N ALA A 164 10.54 -27.33 16.62
CA ALA A 164 10.97 -28.72 16.71
C ALA A 164 12.48 -28.76 16.95
N VAL A 165 12.89 -29.10 18.18
CA VAL A 165 14.31 -29.20 18.54
C VAL A 165 14.67 -30.67 18.71
N SER A 166 15.63 -31.14 17.92
CA SER A 166 16.35 -32.38 18.21
C SER A 166 17.39 -32.07 19.28
N SER A 167 17.11 -32.46 20.53
CA SER A 167 17.88 -32.14 21.72
C SER A 167 19.23 -32.87 21.75
N HIS A 168 20.37 -32.14 21.81
CA HIS A 168 21.54 -32.54 22.63
C HIS A 168 22.78 -31.60 22.64
N SER A 169 22.78 -30.37 22.10
CA SER A 169 23.99 -29.52 22.09
C SER A 169 23.75 -28.06 22.48
N ARG A 170 24.69 -27.45 23.23
CA ARG A 170 24.75 -25.99 23.47
C ARG A 170 24.80 -25.18 22.16
N SER A 171 25.33 -25.76 21.08
CA SER A 171 25.29 -25.17 19.73
C SER A 171 23.85 -24.95 19.27
N SER A 172 22.98 -25.94 19.47
CA SER A 172 21.57 -25.89 19.07
C SER A 172 20.81 -24.74 19.74
N ARG A 173 21.11 -24.42 21.01
CA ARG A 173 20.50 -23.26 21.70
C ARG A 173 20.94 -21.92 21.11
N ASN A 174 22.22 -21.79 20.75
CA ASN A 174 22.73 -20.56 20.14
C ASN A 174 22.18 -20.39 18.71
N ASP A 175 22.07 -21.48 17.96
CA ASP A 175 21.46 -21.47 16.62
C ASP A 175 19.97 -21.12 16.70
N LEU A 176 19.26 -21.62 17.71
CA LEU A 176 17.85 -21.28 17.93
C LEU A 176 17.67 -19.80 18.32
N LYS A 177 18.56 -19.24 19.13
CA LYS A 177 18.58 -17.80 19.43
C LYS A 177 18.79 -16.97 18.17
N LYS A 178 19.70 -17.38 17.28
CA LYS A 178 19.92 -16.70 15.99
C LYS A 178 18.69 -16.77 15.09
N LEU A 179 18.06 -17.94 14.98
CA LEU A 179 16.83 -18.12 14.21
C LEU A 179 15.69 -17.28 14.77
N PHE A 180 15.53 -17.23 16.09
CA PHE A 180 14.51 -16.42 16.75
C PHE A 180 14.78 -14.92 16.58
N ALA A 181 16.03 -14.49 16.70
CA ALA A 181 16.42 -13.09 16.45
C ALA A 181 16.12 -12.68 15.00
N ALA A 182 16.51 -13.50 14.02
CA ALA A 182 16.22 -13.25 12.61
C ALA A 182 14.71 -13.26 12.31
N TRP A 183 13.96 -14.17 12.93
CA TRP A 183 12.49 -14.21 12.80
C TRP A 183 11.84 -12.95 13.39
N TYR A 184 12.28 -12.53 14.58
CA TYR A 184 11.76 -11.34 15.24
C TYR A 184 12.12 -10.06 14.48
N GLU A 185 13.35 -9.95 13.98
CA GLU A 185 13.81 -8.84 13.15
C GLU A 185 12.97 -8.73 11.88
N ARG A 186 12.79 -9.83 11.13
CA ARG A 186 11.94 -9.85 9.92
C ARG A 186 10.52 -9.34 10.21
N ARG A 187 9.96 -9.74 11.36
CA ARG A 187 8.63 -9.32 11.79
C ARG A 187 8.55 -7.83 12.13
N GLN A 188 9.56 -7.29 12.82
CA GLN A 188 9.64 -5.86 13.13
C GLN A 188 9.79 -5.03 11.85
N MET A 189 10.63 -5.49 10.93
CA MET A 189 10.82 -4.81 9.65
C MET A 189 9.53 -4.79 8.84
N LYS A 190 8.81 -5.92 8.75
CA LYS A 190 7.47 -5.98 8.12
C LYS A 190 6.50 -4.96 8.70
N LYS A 191 6.45 -4.87 10.03
CA LYS A 191 5.58 -3.96 10.77
C LYS A 191 5.87 -2.48 10.49
N ILE A 192 7.10 -2.13 10.10
CA ILE A 192 7.51 -0.75 9.78
C ILE A 192 7.37 -0.47 8.28
N TYR A 193 7.84 -1.37 7.42
CA TYR A 193 7.93 -1.11 5.98
C TYR A 193 6.61 -1.28 5.22
N SER A 194 5.74 -2.22 5.63
CA SER A 194 4.42 -2.39 5.02
C SER A 194 3.60 -1.08 5.10
N PRO A 195 3.39 -0.50 6.28
CA PRO A 195 2.56 0.71 6.40
C PRO A 195 3.25 1.96 5.86
N LEU A 196 4.59 2.00 5.90
CA LEU A 196 5.38 3.08 5.32
C LEU A 196 5.26 3.11 3.80
N LEU A 197 5.35 1.95 3.13
CA LEU A 197 5.21 1.86 1.67
C LEU A 197 3.81 2.33 1.23
N GLU A 198 2.77 1.85 1.90
CA GLU A 198 1.38 2.24 1.64
C GLU A 198 1.15 3.73 1.92
N GLY A 199 1.75 4.27 2.98
CA GLY A 199 1.71 5.71 3.27
C GLY A 199 2.41 6.56 2.20
N LEU A 200 3.58 6.13 1.70
CA LEU A 200 4.31 6.82 0.63
C LEU A 200 3.55 6.76 -0.70
N LEU A 201 2.95 5.61 -1.02
CA LEU A 201 2.09 5.46 -2.19
C LEU A 201 0.85 6.35 -2.07
N ALA A 202 0.19 6.37 -0.92
CA ALA A 202 -0.95 7.25 -0.66
C ALA A 202 -0.58 8.74 -0.80
N LEU A 203 0.61 9.12 -0.36
CA LEU A 203 1.13 10.47 -0.54
C LEU A 203 1.33 10.80 -2.02
N TYR A 204 1.94 9.88 -2.77
CA TYR A 204 2.17 10.03 -4.20
C TYR A 204 0.85 10.20 -4.98
N LEU A 205 -0.13 9.33 -4.72
CA LEU A 205 -1.46 9.38 -5.34
C LEU A 205 -2.24 10.63 -4.92
N GLY A 206 -2.03 11.10 -3.68
CA GLY A 206 -2.60 12.37 -3.21
C GLY A 206 -2.05 13.58 -3.97
N PHE A 207 -0.75 13.60 -4.30
CA PHE A 207 -0.15 14.64 -5.15
C PHE A 207 -0.56 14.52 -6.61
N GLU A 208 -0.65 13.30 -7.14
CA GLU A 208 -1.16 13.05 -8.49
C GLU A 208 -2.57 13.63 -8.67
N TRP A 209 -3.46 13.41 -7.71
CA TRP A 209 -4.81 13.98 -7.78
C TRP A 209 -4.80 15.51 -7.76
N ILE A 210 -3.92 16.14 -6.98
CA ILE A 210 -3.77 17.60 -6.95
C ILE A 210 -3.29 18.16 -8.31
N GLN A 211 -2.42 17.43 -9.01
CA GLN A 211 -1.87 17.88 -10.29
C GLN A 211 -2.82 17.64 -11.47
N THR A 212 -3.55 16.53 -11.45
CA THR A 212 -4.43 16.10 -12.56
C THR A 212 -5.86 16.62 -12.42
N ASP A 213 -6.28 16.97 -11.20
CA ASP A 213 -7.65 17.34 -10.84
C ASP A 213 -8.70 16.31 -11.34
N ASN A 214 -8.27 15.06 -11.49
CA ASN A 214 -9.09 13.97 -11.99
C ASN A 214 -8.80 12.69 -11.24
N ILE A 215 -9.79 12.18 -10.51
CA ILE A 215 -9.65 10.93 -9.75
C ILE A 215 -9.36 9.70 -10.63
N LEU A 216 -9.67 9.76 -11.94
CA LEU A 216 -9.39 8.67 -12.87
C LEU A 216 -7.89 8.39 -12.99
N SER A 217 -7.03 9.41 -12.91
CA SER A 217 -5.58 9.24 -13.02
C SER A 217 -5.04 8.42 -11.83
N PRO A 218 -5.26 8.80 -10.55
CA PRO A 218 -4.91 7.99 -9.40
C PRO A 218 -5.50 6.57 -9.40
N MET A 219 -6.71 6.38 -9.93
CA MET A 219 -7.31 5.04 -10.07
C MET A 219 -6.50 4.16 -11.03
N ILE A 220 -6.07 4.73 -12.15
CA ILE A 220 -5.23 4.00 -13.11
C ILE A 220 -3.86 3.73 -12.49
N THR A 221 -3.21 4.73 -11.91
CA THR A 221 -1.90 4.60 -11.25
C THR A 221 -1.91 3.52 -10.17
N HIS A 222 -2.88 3.60 -9.25
CA HIS A 222 -3.02 2.63 -8.17
C HIS A 222 -3.38 1.24 -8.71
N GLY A 223 -4.32 1.14 -9.66
CA GLY A 223 -4.72 -0.12 -10.25
C GLY A 223 -3.56 -0.85 -10.93
N ILE A 224 -2.72 -0.13 -11.69
CA ILE A 224 -1.53 -0.70 -12.34
C ILE A 224 -0.48 -1.07 -11.30
N TYR A 225 -0.21 -0.20 -10.32
CA TYR A 225 0.70 -0.50 -9.22
C TYR A 225 0.31 -1.82 -8.53
N SER A 226 -0.94 -1.93 -8.08
CA SER A 226 -1.45 -3.14 -7.43
C SER A 226 -1.39 -4.35 -8.38
N ALA A 227 -1.70 -4.19 -9.67
CA ALA A 227 -1.56 -5.28 -10.63
C ALA A 227 -0.13 -5.76 -10.80
N VAL A 228 0.87 -4.87 -10.78
CA VAL A 228 2.29 -5.24 -10.90
C VAL A 228 2.78 -5.92 -9.62
N VAL A 229 2.55 -5.32 -8.44
CA VAL A 229 2.95 -5.88 -7.15
C VAL A 229 2.36 -7.29 -6.99
N LEU A 230 1.05 -7.41 -7.19
CA LEU A 230 0.32 -8.66 -6.99
C LEU A 230 0.60 -9.68 -8.09
N GLY A 231 0.71 -9.22 -9.34
CA GLY A 231 0.97 -10.06 -10.50
C GLY A 231 2.36 -10.68 -10.45
N HIS A 232 3.37 -9.92 -10.00
CA HIS A 232 4.72 -10.42 -9.81
C HIS A 232 4.78 -11.52 -8.74
N GLY A 233 4.10 -11.31 -7.60
CA GLY A 233 3.97 -12.34 -6.55
C GLY A 233 3.28 -13.62 -7.05
N LEU A 234 2.19 -13.49 -7.81
CA LEU A 234 1.47 -14.63 -8.40
C LEU A 234 2.34 -15.41 -9.40
N TRP A 235 3.06 -14.71 -10.28
CA TRP A 235 3.92 -15.33 -11.26
C TRP A 235 5.02 -16.17 -10.59
N LYS A 236 5.65 -15.61 -9.55
CA LYS A 236 6.69 -16.30 -8.77
C LYS A 236 6.19 -17.57 -8.08
N ILE A 237 4.96 -17.54 -7.55
CA ILE A 237 4.29 -18.72 -6.96
C ILE A 237 4.07 -19.80 -8.03
N HIS A 238 3.55 -19.41 -9.19
CA HIS A 238 3.28 -20.35 -10.27
C HIS A 238 4.58 -21.02 -10.73
N ASP A 239 5.64 -20.24 -10.87
CA ASP A 239 6.94 -20.73 -11.28
C ASP A 239 7.58 -21.66 -10.23
N HIS A 240 7.53 -21.32 -8.93
CA HIS A 240 7.98 -22.21 -7.86
C HIS A 240 7.25 -23.56 -7.87
N ARG A 241 5.93 -23.57 -8.07
CA ARG A 241 5.16 -24.83 -8.19
C ARG A 241 5.56 -25.63 -9.42
N ARG A 242 5.83 -24.97 -10.54
CA ARG A 242 6.28 -25.64 -11.76
C ARG A 242 7.63 -26.33 -11.53
N ARG A 243 8.59 -25.61 -10.93
CA ARG A 243 9.91 -26.17 -10.56
C ARG A 243 9.77 -27.34 -9.57
N LEU A 244 8.93 -27.22 -8.55
CA LEU A 244 8.70 -28.29 -7.57
C LEU A 244 8.10 -29.54 -8.22
N ARG A 245 7.08 -29.37 -9.08
CA ARG A 245 6.47 -30.49 -9.83
C ARG A 245 7.51 -31.19 -10.72
N ASN A 246 8.33 -30.42 -11.42
CA ASN A 246 9.40 -30.97 -12.26
C ASN A 246 10.41 -31.77 -11.42
N ARG A 247 10.83 -31.25 -10.25
CA ARG A 247 11.73 -31.98 -9.35
C ARG A 247 11.13 -33.27 -8.81
N ILE A 248 9.86 -33.25 -8.40
CA ILE A 248 9.16 -34.47 -7.94
C ILE A 248 9.07 -35.50 -9.08
N GLN A 249 8.81 -35.06 -10.31
CA GLN A 249 8.79 -35.94 -11.47
C GLN A 249 10.17 -36.52 -11.78
N GLN A 250 11.23 -35.72 -11.70
CA GLN A 250 12.62 -36.19 -11.85
C GLN A 250 12.98 -37.23 -10.79
N LEU A 251 12.73 -36.95 -9.51
CA LEU A 251 12.99 -37.89 -8.41
C LEU A 251 12.20 -39.20 -8.55
N ARG A 252 10.95 -39.14 -9.03
CA ARG A 252 10.15 -40.34 -9.32
C ARG A 252 10.68 -41.15 -10.51
N ALA A 253 11.30 -40.49 -11.49
CA ALA A 253 11.93 -41.15 -12.62
C ALA A 253 13.26 -41.80 -12.21
N GLU A 254 14.07 -41.10 -11.41
CA GLU A 254 15.32 -41.64 -10.82
C GLU A 254 15.05 -42.82 -9.89
N ALA A 255 13.99 -42.78 -9.07
CA ALA A 255 13.63 -43.91 -8.20
C ALA A 255 13.04 -45.13 -8.94
N ARG A 256 12.75 -45.00 -10.25
CA ARG A 256 12.25 -46.09 -11.11
C ARG A 256 13.34 -46.75 -11.96
N ASN A 257 14.52 -46.13 -12.06
CA ASN A 257 15.71 -46.68 -12.72
C ASN A 257 16.64 -47.32 -11.68
#